data_AF-A0A6I6MXB7-F1
#
_entry.id   AF-A0A6I6MXB7-F1
#
_cell.length_a   1.000
_cell.length_b   1.000
_cell.length_c   1.000
_cell.angle_alpha   90.00
_cell.angle_beta   90.00
_cell.angle_gamma   90.00
#
_symmetry.space_group_name_H-M   'P 1'
#
loop_
_entity.id
_entity.type
_entity.pdbx_description
1 polymer ?
#
loop_
_entity_poly.entity_id
_entity_poly.type
_entity_poly.pdbx_seq_one_letter_code
_entity_poly.pdbx_strand_id
1 'polypeptide(L)'
;MPNVLDIAPLRALARRAAAKIRDQKVAARFEKLAIGALLKDENNFRAANAIELEYAEEWAQRAAARGEAVAVFKLQRSVSTKLHAVARRLAETCRMAAMDESARPHDAAVITAAREFLAKMDRMNFAFVAARTQRYARLLAAWEDQREIEECCTRRVIDATQGRTWHRVTSVAELRLIGREFHNCLARTTRVSAAYGGGLYNGVSQFWVLRSAQGDGLIVAMATAPLATRFAEVRGPNNATIYSDHPDLTRLAHALGMRPGSPPPPPPMSGAALALAARQFCQCLRCMPPPNEGFLRVSLHRRAAPL
;
A
#
# COMPACT_ATOMS: atom_id res chain seq x y z
N MET A 1 -20.98 -41.42 -10.59
CA MET A 1 -20.55 -40.24 -11.38
C MET A 1 -21.58 -40.04 -12.47
N PRO A 2 -21.96 -38.80 -12.82
CA PRO A 2 -22.82 -38.57 -13.97
C PRO A 2 -22.18 -39.15 -15.24
N ASN A 3 -23.00 -39.69 -16.15
CA ASN A 3 -22.58 -40.07 -17.49
C ASN A 3 -22.23 -38.78 -18.25
N VAL A 4 -20.96 -38.40 -18.32
CA VAL A 4 -20.53 -37.13 -18.95
C VAL A 4 -20.02 -37.39 -20.36
N LEU A 5 -20.60 -36.71 -21.35
CA LEU A 5 -20.25 -36.87 -22.77
C LEU A 5 -18.79 -36.54 -23.07
N ASP A 6 -18.29 -35.43 -22.54
CA ASP A 6 -16.91 -35.01 -22.77
C ASP A 6 -16.32 -34.31 -21.53
N ILE A 7 -15.20 -34.84 -21.06
CA ILE A 7 -14.41 -34.29 -19.94
C ILE A 7 -13.16 -33.53 -20.41
N ALA A 8 -12.88 -33.49 -21.71
CA ALA A 8 -11.75 -32.76 -22.28
C ALA A 8 -11.78 -31.25 -21.96
N PRO A 9 -12.92 -30.54 -21.99
CA PRO A 9 -12.98 -29.13 -21.61
C PRO A 9 -12.60 -28.89 -20.14
N LEU A 10 -13.01 -29.82 -19.27
CA LEU A 10 -12.71 -29.80 -17.84
C LEU A 10 -11.21 -30.05 -17.59
N ARG A 11 -10.63 -31.06 -18.25
CA ARG A 11 -9.18 -31.33 -18.22
C ARG A 11 -8.38 -30.13 -18.75
N ALA A 12 -8.81 -29.54 -19.86
CA ALA A 12 -8.17 -28.35 -20.44
C ALA A 12 -8.22 -27.16 -19.48
N LEU A 13 -9.34 -26.94 -18.79
CA LEU A 13 -9.46 -25.90 -17.77
C LEU A 13 -8.49 -26.13 -16.60
N ALA A 14 -8.47 -27.35 -16.04
CA ALA A 14 -7.59 -27.71 -14.94
C ALA A 14 -6.12 -27.54 -15.33
N ARG A 15 -5.73 -28.02 -16.52
CA ARG A 15 -4.38 -27.88 -17.08
C ARG A 15 -3.98 -26.41 -17.27
N ARG A 16 -4.85 -25.57 -17.82
CA ARG A 16 -4.59 -24.11 -17.96
C ARG A 16 -4.36 -23.43 -16.62
N ALA A 17 -5.03 -23.86 -15.56
CA ALA A 17 -4.78 -23.32 -14.23
C ALA A 17 -3.49 -23.86 -13.62
N ALA A 18 -3.24 -25.17 -13.75
CA ALA A 18 -2.02 -25.82 -13.30
C ALA A 18 -0.75 -25.21 -13.93
N ALA A 19 -0.82 -24.77 -15.19
CA ALA A 19 0.27 -24.10 -15.90
C ALA A 19 0.80 -22.83 -15.21
N LYS A 20 0.08 -22.26 -14.24
CA LYS A 20 0.55 -21.12 -13.43
C LYS A 20 1.53 -21.52 -12.33
N ILE A 21 1.62 -22.82 -12.02
CA ILE A 21 2.46 -23.38 -10.97
C ILE A 21 3.75 -23.87 -11.65
N ARG A 22 4.90 -23.29 -11.27
CA ARG A 22 6.20 -23.63 -11.87
C ARG A 22 6.68 -25.03 -11.49
N ASP A 23 6.40 -25.46 -10.27
CA ASP A 23 6.73 -26.81 -9.81
C ASP A 23 5.82 -27.83 -10.50
N GLN A 24 6.41 -28.65 -11.38
CA GLN A 24 5.68 -29.63 -12.19
C GLN A 24 4.99 -30.72 -11.35
N LYS A 25 5.59 -31.12 -10.22
CA LYS A 25 5.00 -32.12 -9.33
C LYS A 25 3.76 -31.55 -8.64
N VAL A 26 3.84 -30.30 -8.18
CA VAL A 26 2.68 -29.61 -7.57
C VAL A 26 1.60 -29.32 -8.62
N ALA A 27 1.99 -28.91 -9.83
CA ALA A 27 1.06 -28.66 -10.94
C ALA A 27 0.24 -29.91 -11.29
N ALA A 28 0.90 -31.06 -11.47
CA ALA A 28 0.23 -32.34 -11.77
C ALA A 28 -0.73 -32.79 -10.66
N ARG A 29 -0.31 -32.65 -9.38
CA ARG A 29 -1.17 -32.95 -8.22
C ARG A 29 -2.39 -32.01 -8.17
N PHE A 30 -2.19 -30.72 -8.43
CA PHE A 30 -3.27 -29.75 -8.49
C PHE A 30 -4.26 -30.05 -9.62
N GLU A 31 -3.77 -30.39 -10.82
CA GLU A 31 -4.63 -30.78 -11.97
C GLU A 31 -5.54 -31.96 -11.60
N LYS A 32 -4.98 -33.01 -10.99
CA LYS A 32 -5.75 -34.18 -10.53
C LYS A 32 -6.83 -33.79 -9.50
N LEU A 33 -6.47 -32.99 -8.49
CA LEU A 33 -7.42 -32.53 -7.46
C LEU A 33 -8.52 -31.64 -8.03
N ALA A 34 -8.15 -30.73 -8.93
CA ALA A 34 -9.06 -29.81 -9.59
C ALA A 34 -10.08 -30.56 -10.45
N ILE A 35 -9.62 -31.55 -11.24
CA ILE A 35 -10.51 -32.43 -12.03
C ILE A 35 -11.49 -33.15 -11.11
N GLY A 36 -11.00 -33.76 -10.02
CA GLY A 36 -11.84 -34.46 -9.06
C GLY A 36 -12.87 -33.56 -8.36
N ALA A 37 -12.54 -32.29 -8.11
CA ALA A 37 -13.47 -31.32 -7.54
C ALA A 37 -14.54 -30.87 -8.56
N LEU A 38 -14.14 -30.61 -9.81
CA LEU A 38 -15.07 -30.22 -10.88
C LEU A 38 -16.09 -31.32 -11.19
N LEU A 39 -15.65 -32.57 -11.19
CA LEU A 39 -16.51 -33.74 -11.42
C LEU A 39 -17.52 -34.01 -10.29
N LYS A 40 -17.28 -33.49 -9.09
CA LYS A 40 -18.17 -33.65 -7.93
C LYS A 40 -19.22 -32.55 -7.81
N ASP A 41 -19.04 -31.44 -8.50
CA ASP A 41 -19.95 -30.29 -8.41
C ASP A 41 -20.93 -30.33 -9.58
N GLU A 42 -22.15 -30.76 -9.28
CA GLU A 42 -23.25 -30.95 -10.23
C GLU A 42 -23.60 -29.68 -11.00
N ASN A 43 -23.32 -28.50 -10.44
CA ASN A 43 -23.57 -27.22 -11.10
C ASN A 43 -22.70 -27.00 -12.34
N ASN A 44 -21.60 -27.76 -12.48
CA ASN A 44 -20.74 -27.72 -13.66
C ASN A 44 -21.29 -28.56 -14.82
N PHE A 45 -22.47 -29.12 -14.69
CA PHE A 45 -23.08 -29.99 -15.69
C PHE A 45 -24.48 -29.49 -16.04
N ARG A 46 -24.87 -29.75 -17.29
CA ARG A 46 -26.26 -29.66 -17.74
C ARG A 46 -26.64 -30.95 -18.45
N ALA A 47 -27.93 -31.24 -18.55
CA ALA A 47 -28.40 -32.32 -19.39
C ALA A 47 -27.95 -32.11 -20.84
N ALA A 48 -27.56 -33.20 -21.50
CA ALA A 48 -27.32 -33.23 -22.94
C ALA A 48 -28.64 -32.96 -23.67
N ASN A 49 -28.60 -32.14 -24.72
CA ASN A 49 -29.78 -31.95 -25.58
C ASN A 49 -29.87 -33.05 -26.63
N ALA A 50 -31.00 -33.13 -27.35
CA ALA A 50 -31.24 -34.18 -28.35
C ALA A 50 -30.18 -34.19 -29.46
N ILE A 51 -29.74 -33.00 -29.91
CA ILE A 51 -28.71 -32.86 -30.95
C ILE A 51 -27.38 -33.42 -30.45
N GLU A 52 -26.96 -33.07 -29.23
CA GLU A 52 -25.71 -33.58 -28.65
C GLU A 52 -25.72 -35.09 -28.46
N LEU A 53 -26.87 -35.67 -28.16
CA LEU A 53 -27.05 -37.13 -28.05
C LEU A 53 -27.04 -37.82 -29.41
N GLU A 54 -27.61 -37.20 -30.44
CA GLU A 54 -27.60 -37.71 -31.81
C GLU A 54 -26.17 -37.88 -32.34
N TYR A 55 -25.30 -36.91 -32.09
CA TYR A 55 -23.88 -36.93 -32.49
C TYR A 55 -22.94 -37.54 -31.43
N ALA A 56 -23.47 -38.07 -30.33
CA ALA A 56 -22.65 -38.66 -29.27
C ALA A 56 -22.12 -40.04 -29.63
N GLU A 57 -21.11 -40.50 -28.87
CA GLU A 57 -20.63 -41.88 -28.93
C GLU A 57 -21.73 -42.90 -28.55
N GLU A 58 -21.62 -44.12 -29.08
CA GLU A 58 -22.65 -45.18 -28.92
C GLU A 58 -23.01 -45.50 -27.46
N TRP A 59 -22.07 -45.33 -26.52
CA TRP A 59 -22.36 -45.60 -25.11
C TRP A 59 -23.37 -44.58 -24.54
N ALA A 60 -23.28 -43.31 -24.98
CA ALA A 60 -24.15 -42.24 -24.51
C ALA A 60 -25.53 -42.32 -25.14
N GLN A 61 -25.60 -42.68 -26.43
CA GLN A 61 -26.87 -43.00 -27.10
C GLN A 61 -27.58 -44.18 -26.42
N ARG A 62 -26.86 -45.26 -26.09
CA ARG A 62 -27.40 -46.40 -25.36
C ARG A 62 -27.84 -46.04 -23.94
N ALA A 63 -27.11 -45.18 -23.24
CA ALA A 63 -27.50 -44.68 -21.92
C ALA A 63 -28.79 -43.86 -21.99
N ALA A 64 -28.89 -42.95 -22.97
CA ALA A 64 -30.10 -42.17 -23.21
C ALA A 64 -31.30 -43.06 -23.56
N ALA A 65 -31.12 -44.10 -24.38
CA ALA A 65 -32.18 -45.06 -24.73
C ALA A 65 -32.69 -45.87 -23.52
N ARG A 66 -31.86 -46.06 -22.48
CA ARG A 66 -32.26 -46.66 -21.20
C ARG A 66 -32.91 -45.67 -20.22
N GLY A 67 -33.03 -44.39 -20.61
CA GLY A 67 -33.54 -43.33 -19.74
C GLY A 67 -32.53 -42.82 -18.70
N GLU A 68 -31.24 -43.13 -18.86
CA GLU A 68 -30.19 -42.60 -17.98
C GLU A 68 -29.86 -41.14 -18.32
N ALA A 69 -29.63 -40.32 -17.29
CA ALA A 69 -29.23 -38.93 -17.48
C ALA A 69 -27.80 -38.82 -18.01
N VAL A 70 -27.66 -38.27 -19.23
CA VAL A 70 -26.37 -37.94 -19.84
C VAL A 70 -26.14 -36.43 -19.72
N ALA A 71 -24.95 -36.05 -19.28
CA ALA A 71 -24.60 -34.67 -18.96
C ALA A 71 -23.46 -34.13 -19.84
N VAL A 72 -23.48 -32.83 -20.09
CA VAL A 72 -22.43 -32.08 -20.76
C VAL A 72 -21.80 -31.10 -19.77
N PHE A 73 -20.48 -30.98 -19.80
CA PHE A 73 -19.77 -30.00 -18.99
C PHE A 73 -20.14 -28.57 -19.43
N LYS A 74 -20.60 -27.77 -18.48
CA LYS A 74 -20.91 -26.35 -18.65
C LYS A 74 -19.93 -25.53 -17.83
N LEU A 75 -19.09 -24.76 -18.52
CA LEU A 75 -18.11 -23.91 -17.86
C LEU A 75 -18.81 -22.78 -17.09
N GLN A 76 -18.74 -22.82 -15.77
CA GLN A 76 -19.13 -21.70 -14.92
C GLN A 76 -17.96 -20.73 -14.71
N ARG A 77 -18.20 -19.44 -14.95
CA ARG A 77 -17.18 -18.38 -14.81
C ARG A 77 -16.65 -18.25 -13.37
N SER A 78 -17.54 -18.41 -12.38
CA SER A 78 -17.20 -18.38 -10.95
C SER A 78 -16.22 -19.49 -10.57
N VAL A 79 -16.50 -20.72 -11.01
CA VAL A 79 -15.68 -21.90 -10.78
C VAL A 79 -14.31 -21.76 -11.46
N SER A 80 -14.29 -21.33 -12.73
CA SER A 80 -13.05 -21.02 -13.44
C SER A 80 -12.19 -20.00 -12.70
N THR A 81 -12.80 -18.90 -12.23
CA THR A 81 -12.11 -17.84 -11.49
C THR A 81 -11.53 -18.37 -10.17
N LYS A 82 -12.32 -19.14 -9.41
CA LYS A 82 -11.89 -19.76 -8.15
C LYS A 82 -10.70 -20.69 -8.38
N LEU A 83 -10.77 -21.53 -9.40
CA LEU A 83 -9.74 -22.50 -9.74
C LEU A 83 -8.41 -21.82 -10.13
N HIS A 84 -8.47 -20.77 -10.96
CA HIS A 84 -7.30 -19.96 -11.28
C HIS A 84 -6.75 -19.17 -10.09
N ALA A 85 -7.61 -18.69 -9.17
CA ALA A 85 -7.17 -18.01 -7.96
C ALA A 85 -6.42 -18.96 -7.02
N VAL A 86 -6.92 -20.19 -6.83
CA VAL A 86 -6.23 -21.22 -6.03
C VAL A 86 -4.90 -21.59 -6.66
N ALA A 87 -4.84 -21.78 -7.99
CA ALA A 87 -3.59 -22.10 -8.67
C ALA A 87 -2.52 -21.00 -8.48
N ARG A 88 -2.92 -19.72 -8.56
CA ARG A 88 -2.01 -18.59 -8.29
C ARG A 88 -1.48 -18.61 -6.86
N ARG A 89 -2.36 -18.77 -5.87
CA ARG A 89 -1.97 -18.84 -4.46
C ARG A 89 -1.11 -20.06 -4.16
N LEU A 90 -1.32 -21.17 -4.85
CA LEU A 90 -0.47 -22.35 -4.73
C LEU A 90 0.94 -22.09 -5.29
N ALA A 91 1.07 -21.33 -6.38
CA ALA A 91 2.36 -20.87 -6.87
C ALA A 91 3.08 -19.95 -5.87
N GLU A 92 2.33 -19.07 -5.18
CA GLU A 92 2.86 -18.25 -4.06
C GLU A 92 3.33 -19.14 -2.89
N THR A 93 2.58 -20.18 -2.53
CA THR A 93 3.01 -21.16 -1.53
C THR A 93 4.29 -21.88 -1.95
N CYS A 94 4.45 -22.23 -3.23
CA CYS A 94 5.70 -22.81 -3.74
C CYS A 94 6.87 -21.83 -3.57
N ARG A 95 6.66 -20.55 -3.86
CA ARG A 95 7.67 -19.50 -3.65
C ARG A 95 8.06 -19.39 -2.18
N MET A 96 7.10 -19.40 -1.27
CA MET A 96 7.34 -19.41 0.18
C MET A 96 8.12 -20.65 0.62
N ALA A 97 7.74 -21.83 0.16
CA ALA A 97 8.38 -23.09 0.51
C ALA A 97 9.84 -23.18 0.01
N ALA A 98 10.17 -22.47 -1.06
CA ALA A 98 11.53 -22.39 -1.61
C ALA A 98 12.44 -21.37 -0.88
N MET A 99 11.90 -20.58 0.06
CA MET A 99 12.72 -19.66 0.86
C MET A 99 13.64 -20.41 1.80
N ASP A 100 14.82 -19.82 2.05
CA ASP A 100 15.74 -20.31 3.07
C ASP A 100 15.25 -19.92 4.47
N GLU A 101 15.21 -20.89 5.38
CA GLU A 101 14.86 -20.69 6.77
C GLU A 101 15.89 -19.81 7.49
N SER A 102 17.16 -19.92 7.09
CA SER A 102 18.23 -19.12 7.68
C SER A 102 18.06 -17.62 7.41
N ALA A 103 17.48 -17.27 6.25
CA ALA A 103 17.19 -15.90 5.86
C ALA A 103 15.99 -15.30 6.61
N ARG A 104 15.11 -16.14 7.20
CA ARG A 104 13.94 -15.72 7.98
C ARG A 104 13.70 -16.63 9.18
N PRO A 105 14.57 -16.59 10.21
CA PRO A 105 14.52 -17.53 11.33
C PRO A 105 13.21 -17.45 12.12
N HIS A 106 12.58 -16.27 12.21
CA HIS A 106 11.30 -16.08 12.91
C HIS A 106 10.10 -16.68 12.15
N ASP A 107 10.24 -16.88 10.83
CA ASP A 107 9.20 -17.45 9.97
C ASP A 107 9.52 -18.91 9.55
N ALA A 108 10.61 -19.49 10.05
CA ALA A 108 11.06 -20.83 9.66
C ALA A 108 9.97 -21.90 9.82
N ALA A 109 9.20 -21.85 10.91
CA ALA A 109 8.07 -22.75 11.14
C ALA A 109 6.99 -22.65 10.06
N VAL A 110 6.75 -21.45 9.51
CA VAL A 110 5.77 -21.22 8.43
C VAL A 110 6.30 -21.79 7.11
N ILE A 111 7.58 -21.59 6.82
CA ILE A 111 8.26 -22.13 5.63
C ILE A 111 8.20 -23.67 5.66
N THR A 112 8.55 -24.29 6.79
CA THR A 112 8.47 -25.74 6.98
C THR A 112 7.04 -26.26 6.85
N ALA A 113 6.06 -25.58 7.46
CA ALA A 113 4.65 -25.93 7.30
C ALA A 113 4.18 -25.84 5.84
N ALA A 114 4.68 -24.87 5.06
CA ALA A 114 4.36 -24.75 3.63
C ALA A 114 4.95 -25.91 2.82
N ARG A 115 6.18 -26.34 3.10
CA ARG A 115 6.81 -27.51 2.48
C ARG A 115 6.04 -28.79 2.78
N GLU A 116 5.68 -29.01 4.03
CA GLU A 116 4.88 -30.17 4.43
C GLU A 116 3.49 -30.18 3.77
N PHE A 117 2.85 -29.02 3.69
CA PHE A 117 1.57 -28.86 3.01
C PHE A 117 1.67 -29.28 1.54
N LEU A 118 2.68 -28.82 0.81
CA LEU A 118 2.90 -29.20 -0.60
C LEU A 118 3.22 -30.69 -0.75
N ALA A 119 3.98 -31.25 0.19
CA ALA A 119 4.32 -32.68 0.20
C ALA A 119 3.08 -33.58 0.36
N LYS A 120 2.12 -33.18 1.21
CA LYS A 120 0.91 -33.94 1.57
C LYS A 120 -0.34 -33.54 0.75
N MET A 121 -0.19 -32.67 -0.26
CA MET A 121 -1.31 -32.05 -0.98
C MET A 121 -2.26 -33.07 -1.65
N ASP A 122 -1.72 -34.19 -2.13
CA ASP A 122 -2.46 -35.26 -2.80
C ASP A 122 -3.50 -35.95 -1.92
N ARG A 123 -3.33 -35.91 -0.59
CA ARG A 123 -4.24 -36.49 0.40
C ARG A 123 -5.37 -35.53 0.82
N MET A 124 -5.36 -34.31 0.30
CA MET A 124 -6.27 -33.24 0.73
C MET A 124 -7.39 -33.02 -0.29
N ASN A 125 -8.55 -32.57 0.18
CA ASN A 125 -9.60 -32.12 -0.73
C ASN A 125 -9.32 -30.69 -1.25
N PHE A 126 -9.93 -30.32 -2.37
CA PHE A 126 -9.72 -29.03 -3.01
C PHE A 126 -10.09 -27.82 -2.12
N ALA A 127 -11.14 -27.95 -1.29
CA ALA A 127 -11.57 -26.87 -0.40
C ALA A 127 -10.51 -26.57 0.68
N PHE A 128 -9.90 -27.60 1.24
CA PHE A 128 -8.80 -27.47 2.20
C PHE A 128 -7.58 -26.83 1.56
N VAL A 129 -7.19 -27.26 0.36
CA VAL A 129 -6.10 -26.67 -0.42
C VAL A 129 -6.37 -25.19 -0.69
N ALA A 130 -7.60 -24.83 -1.08
CA ALA A 130 -8.00 -23.45 -1.33
C ALA A 130 -7.90 -22.56 -0.08
N ALA A 131 -8.35 -23.06 1.07
CA ALA A 131 -8.27 -22.34 2.34
C ALA A 131 -6.82 -22.17 2.82
N ARG A 132 -6.01 -23.23 2.72
CA ARG A 132 -4.62 -23.23 3.19
C ARG A 132 -3.72 -22.36 2.33
N THR A 133 -3.85 -22.42 1.00
CA THR A 133 -3.12 -21.54 0.08
C THR A 133 -3.48 -20.06 0.27
N GLN A 134 -4.74 -19.75 0.58
CA GLN A 134 -5.14 -18.38 0.93
C GLN A 134 -4.42 -17.85 2.18
N ARG A 135 -4.20 -18.70 3.19
CA ARG A 135 -3.44 -18.32 4.39
C ARG A 135 -1.99 -18.00 4.05
N TYR A 136 -1.33 -18.84 3.27
CA TYR A 136 0.06 -18.62 2.86
C TYR A 136 0.22 -17.39 1.97
N ALA A 137 -0.70 -17.16 1.03
CA ALA A 137 -0.73 -15.95 0.20
C ALA A 137 -0.76 -14.66 1.05
N ARG A 138 -1.59 -14.64 2.10
CA ARG A 138 -1.67 -13.48 3.02
C ARG A 138 -0.37 -13.28 3.82
N LEU A 139 0.22 -14.35 4.33
CA LEU A 139 1.48 -14.28 5.07
C LEU A 139 2.61 -13.78 4.18
N LEU A 140 2.68 -14.28 2.95
CA LEU A 140 3.68 -13.86 1.98
C LEU A 140 3.55 -12.37 1.61
N ALA A 141 2.32 -11.90 1.40
CA ALA A 141 2.07 -10.47 1.17
C ALA A 141 2.48 -9.62 2.39
N ALA A 142 2.26 -10.11 3.62
CA ALA A 142 2.70 -9.43 4.83
C ALA A 142 4.24 -9.38 4.94
N TRP A 143 4.94 -10.43 4.50
CA TRP A 143 6.42 -10.42 4.44
C TRP A 143 6.94 -9.46 3.37
N GLU A 144 6.29 -9.39 2.21
CA GLU A 144 6.64 -8.42 1.16
C GLU A 144 6.41 -6.99 1.65
N ASP A 145 5.28 -6.74 2.32
CA ASP A 145 5.01 -5.47 3.00
C ASP A 145 6.08 -5.16 4.07
N GLN A 146 6.52 -6.16 4.83
CA GLN A 146 7.58 -6.00 5.85
C GLN A 146 8.95 -5.71 5.23
N ARG A 147 9.23 -6.22 4.03
CA ARG A 147 10.45 -5.90 3.28
C ARG A 147 10.40 -4.49 2.71
N GLU A 148 9.25 -4.02 2.25
CA GLU A 148 9.05 -2.60 1.88
C GLU A 148 9.23 -1.65 3.07
N ILE A 149 9.07 -2.16 4.28
CA ILE A 149 9.24 -1.47 5.56
C ILE A 149 10.73 -1.34 5.96
N GLU A 150 11.67 -1.99 5.26
CA GLU A 150 13.11 -1.90 5.53
C GLU A 150 13.70 -0.52 5.17
N GLU A 151 14.83 -0.17 5.79
CA GLU A 151 15.45 1.16 5.70
C GLU A 151 15.90 1.50 4.26
N CYS A 152 15.23 2.46 3.64
CA CYS A 152 15.45 3.00 2.29
C CYS A 152 16.48 4.15 2.27
N CYS A 153 16.76 4.79 3.41
CA CYS A 153 17.57 6.00 3.49
C CYS A 153 18.39 6.04 4.77
N THR A 154 19.61 6.59 4.72
CA THR A 154 20.42 6.84 5.92
C THR A 154 19.74 7.83 6.84
N ARG A 155 19.61 7.45 8.12
CA ARG A 155 19.08 8.32 9.18
C ARG A 155 19.87 9.62 9.25
N ARG A 156 19.15 10.75 9.29
CA ARG A 156 19.73 12.07 9.47
C ARG A 156 18.79 12.91 10.33
N VAL A 157 19.38 13.72 11.21
CA VAL A 157 18.66 14.66 12.08
C VAL A 157 19.19 16.06 11.79
N ILE A 158 18.30 17.05 11.73
CA ILE A 158 18.63 18.45 11.49
C ILE A 158 17.88 19.30 12.52
N ASP A 159 18.60 20.18 13.21
CA ASP A 159 17.98 21.06 14.19
C ASP A 159 17.10 22.12 13.53
N ALA A 160 15.92 22.34 14.12
CA ALA A 160 14.97 23.36 13.68
C ALA A 160 14.95 24.53 14.68
N THR A 161 13.86 25.28 14.76
CA THR A 161 13.68 26.35 15.75
C THR A 161 13.08 25.81 17.06
N GLN A 162 13.27 26.55 18.17
CA GLN A 162 12.60 26.29 19.46
C GLN A 162 12.78 24.86 20.00
N GLY A 163 13.97 24.27 19.82
CA GLY A 163 14.29 22.92 20.30
C GLY A 163 13.62 21.78 19.52
N ARG A 164 13.01 22.07 18.37
CA ARG A 164 12.42 21.08 17.46
C ARG A 164 13.48 20.48 16.55
N THR A 165 13.21 19.30 16.00
CA THR A 165 14.16 18.59 15.15
C THR A 165 13.48 17.96 13.95
N TRP A 166 14.16 18.00 12.80
CA TRP A 166 13.77 17.28 11.60
C TRP A 166 14.44 15.92 11.57
N HIS A 167 13.63 14.88 11.34
CA HIS A 167 14.10 13.52 11.16
C HIS A 167 13.85 13.09 9.73
N ARG A 168 14.88 12.52 9.08
CA ARG A 168 14.68 11.86 7.80
C ARG A 168 13.92 10.57 8.00
N VAL A 169 12.83 10.41 7.29
CA VAL A 169 12.06 9.17 7.26
C VAL A 169 12.86 8.14 6.49
N THR A 170 13.17 7.04 7.16
CA THR A 170 14.09 6.03 6.67
C THR A 170 13.38 4.90 5.96
N SER A 171 12.10 4.65 6.22
CA SER A 171 11.38 3.55 5.58
C SER A 171 9.91 3.87 5.27
N VAL A 172 9.30 3.06 4.41
CA VAL A 172 7.86 3.17 4.09
C VAL A 172 6.99 2.88 5.33
N ALA A 173 7.49 2.06 6.26
CA ALA A 173 6.83 1.81 7.55
C ALA A 173 6.70 3.07 8.38
N GLU A 174 7.84 3.76 8.56
CA GLU A 174 7.93 4.98 9.31
C GLU A 174 7.05 6.06 8.68
N LEU A 175 7.07 6.17 7.34
CA LEU A 175 6.18 7.06 6.60
C LEU A 175 4.69 6.79 6.87
N ARG A 176 4.29 5.51 6.89
CA ARG A 176 2.91 5.09 7.18
C ARG A 176 2.52 5.32 8.64
N LEU A 177 3.47 5.18 9.58
CA LEU A 177 3.27 5.48 11.00
C LEU A 177 3.03 6.98 11.20
N ILE A 178 3.88 7.82 10.60
CA ILE A 178 3.70 9.28 10.57
C ILE A 178 2.35 9.64 9.97
N GLY A 179 1.94 8.99 8.87
CA GLY A 179 0.63 9.23 8.27
C GLY A 179 -0.55 8.93 9.19
N ARG A 180 -0.46 7.87 10.00
CA ARG A 180 -1.47 7.53 11.01
C ARG A 180 -1.47 8.53 12.16
N GLU A 181 -0.30 8.87 12.67
CA GLU A 181 -0.11 9.87 13.72
C GLU A 181 -0.69 11.23 13.32
N PHE A 182 -0.41 11.65 12.09
CA PHE A 182 -0.88 12.92 11.55
C PHE A 182 -2.32 12.86 11.06
N HIS A 183 -2.97 11.69 11.02
CA HIS A 183 -4.26 11.50 10.36
C HIS A 183 -4.33 12.12 8.94
N ASN A 184 -3.28 11.90 8.13
CA ASN A 184 -3.12 12.53 6.82
C ASN A 184 -3.01 11.52 5.66
N CYS A 185 -2.85 12.03 4.43
CA CYS A 185 -2.85 11.24 3.19
C CYS A 185 -1.69 10.23 3.07
N LEU A 186 -0.66 10.29 3.92
CA LEU A 186 0.43 9.32 3.95
C LEU A 186 -0.02 7.97 4.54
N ALA A 187 -1.11 7.94 5.31
CA ALA A 187 -1.67 6.70 5.84
C ALA A 187 -2.15 5.76 4.71
N ARG A 188 -1.89 4.45 4.86
CA ARG A 188 -2.14 3.35 3.89
C ARG A 188 -3.58 3.26 3.34
N THR A 189 -4.53 4.01 3.90
CA THR A 189 -5.96 3.94 3.57
C THR A 189 -6.32 4.62 2.24
N THR A 190 -5.40 5.30 1.56
CA THR A 190 -5.66 6.00 0.29
C THR A 190 -4.84 5.42 -0.87
N ARG A 191 -5.39 5.45 -2.11
CA ARG A 191 -4.63 5.12 -3.34
C ARG A 191 -3.37 5.99 -3.49
N VAL A 192 -3.37 7.19 -2.91
CA VAL A 192 -2.27 8.16 -2.95
C VAL A 192 -1.09 7.71 -2.06
N SER A 193 -1.36 7.04 -0.93
CA SER A 193 -0.31 6.49 -0.04
C SER A 193 0.62 5.49 -0.74
N ALA A 194 0.11 4.73 -1.72
CA ALA A 194 0.93 3.83 -2.53
C ALA A 194 1.98 4.59 -3.38
N ALA A 195 1.63 5.78 -3.87
CA ALA A 195 2.55 6.60 -4.66
C ALA A 195 3.68 7.20 -3.79
N TYR A 196 3.37 7.66 -2.58
CA TYR A 196 4.39 8.18 -1.66
C TYR A 196 5.36 7.09 -1.19
N GLY A 197 4.84 5.91 -0.82
CA GLY A 197 5.65 4.76 -0.45
C GLY A 197 6.57 4.32 -1.60
N GLY A 198 6.05 4.25 -2.83
CA GLY A 198 6.84 3.96 -4.02
C GLY A 198 7.93 5.00 -4.29
N GLY A 199 7.63 6.30 -4.10
CA GLY A 199 8.61 7.37 -4.24
C GLY A 199 9.79 7.26 -3.26
N LEU A 200 9.51 6.95 -1.99
CA LEU A 200 10.54 6.72 -0.97
C LEU A 200 11.36 5.46 -1.26
N TYR A 201 10.68 4.34 -1.53
CA TYR A 201 11.33 3.05 -1.77
C TYR A 201 12.25 3.08 -2.99
N ASN A 202 11.82 3.71 -4.08
CA ASN A 202 12.61 3.83 -5.31
C ASN A 202 13.71 4.92 -5.21
N GLY A 203 13.84 5.60 -4.06
CA GLY A 203 14.82 6.67 -3.88
C GLY A 203 14.58 7.93 -4.71
N VAL A 204 13.37 8.10 -5.25
CA VAL A 204 12.96 9.26 -6.06
C VAL A 204 12.51 10.42 -5.18
N SER A 205 12.01 10.12 -3.99
CA SER A 205 11.57 11.09 -3.00
C SER A 205 12.24 10.82 -1.65
N GLN A 206 12.51 11.89 -0.92
CA GLN A 206 12.91 11.85 0.48
C GLN A 206 11.86 12.58 1.33
N PHE A 207 11.60 12.03 2.52
CA PHE A 207 10.62 12.56 3.44
C PHE A 207 11.29 12.96 4.75
N TRP A 208 10.82 14.05 5.32
CA TRP A 208 11.33 14.63 6.55
C TRP A 208 10.15 14.94 7.47
N VAL A 209 10.25 14.57 8.74
CA VAL A 209 9.24 14.87 9.76
C VAL A 209 9.82 15.80 10.81
N LEU A 210 9.12 16.90 11.08
CA LEU A 210 9.42 17.82 12.17
C LEU A 210 8.79 17.30 13.44
N ARG A 211 9.62 17.18 14.49
CA ARG A 211 9.24 16.69 15.81
C ARG A 211 9.35 17.81 16.83
N SER A 212 8.38 17.90 17.74
CA SER A 212 8.46 18.75 18.92
C SER A 212 9.59 18.27 19.85
N ALA A 213 9.97 19.08 20.85
CA ALA A 213 10.90 18.64 21.89
C ALA A 213 10.38 17.43 22.71
N GLN A 214 9.06 17.20 22.68
CA GLN A 214 8.37 16.09 23.33
C GLN A 214 8.18 14.88 22.40
N GLY A 215 8.53 15.01 21.10
CA GLY A 215 8.44 13.94 20.10
C GLY A 215 7.19 13.97 19.22
N ASP A 216 6.28 14.92 19.42
CA ASP A 216 5.05 15.02 18.61
C ASP A 216 5.35 15.43 17.18
N GLY A 217 4.66 14.82 16.23
CA GLY A 217 4.71 15.17 14.83
C GLY A 217 4.02 16.49 14.50
N LEU A 218 4.76 17.44 13.91
CA LEU A 218 4.26 18.78 13.60
C LEU A 218 4.09 19.02 12.10
N ILE A 219 5.08 18.62 11.29
CA ILE A 219 5.11 18.84 9.84
C ILE A 219 5.76 17.63 9.18
N VAL A 220 5.27 17.24 8.01
CA VAL A 220 5.97 16.33 7.09
C VAL A 220 6.23 17.04 5.77
N ALA A 221 7.48 16.98 5.31
CA ALA A 221 7.93 17.59 4.07
C ALA A 221 8.49 16.52 3.12
N MET A 222 8.04 16.56 1.87
CA MET A 222 8.53 15.72 0.78
C MET A 222 9.40 16.56 -0.15
N ALA A 223 10.58 16.05 -0.47
CA ALA A 223 11.47 16.63 -1.47
C ALA A 223 11.88 15.56 -2.49
N THR A 224 12.27 16.00 -3.68
CA THR A 224 12.88 15.10 -4.67
C THR A 224 14.26 14.64 -4.18
N ALA A 225 14.64 13.43 -4.58
CA ALA A 225 15.94 12.84 -4.34
C ALA A 225 16.62 12.50 -5.68
N PRO A 226 17.96 12.42 -5.76
CA PRO A 226 18.92 12.60 -4.66
C PRO A 226 19.19 14.06 -4.29
N LEU A 227 18.95 14.99 -5.22
CA LEU A 227 19.18 16.42 -5.03
C LEU A 227 17.84 17.16 -4.95
N ALA A 228 17.59 17.77 -3.81
CA ALA A 228 16.38 18.51 -3.58
C ALA A 228 16.54 19.96 -4.07
N THR A 229 15.68 20.40 -4.98
CA THR A 229 15.64 21.79 -5.46
C THR A 229 14.50 22.59 -4.85
N ARG A 230 13.43 21.91 -4.44
CA ARG A 230 12.27 22.45 -3.72
C ARG A 230 11.57 21.34 -2.95
N PHE A 231 10.70 21.71 -2.00
CA PHE A 231 9.72 20.77 -1.47
C PHE A 231 8.64 20.52 -2.53
N ALA A 232 8.38 19.26 -2.80
CA ALA A 232 7.31 18.84 -3.70
C ALA A 232 5.95 18.91 -2.99
N GLU A 233 5.93 18.63 -1.68
CA GLU A 233 4.73 18.74 -0.86
C GLU A 233 5.09 18.94 0.62
N VAL A 234 4.27 19.69 1.35
CA VAL A 234 4.40 19.88 2.80
C VAL A 234 3.02 19.83 3.45
N ARG A 235 2.88 19.03 4.52
CA ARG A 235 1.61 18.83 5.23
C ARG A 235 1.81 18.86 6.74
N GLY A 236 0.82 19.39 7.45
CA GLY A 236 0.65 19.19 8.89
C GLY A 236 -0.32 18.03 9.19
N PRO A 237 -0.67 17.85 10.48
CA PRO A 237 -1.75 16.96 10.91
C PRO A 237 -3.07 17.30 10.19
N ASN A 238 -3.91 16.28 9.97
CA ASN A 238 -5.19 16.35 9.25
C ASN A 238 -5.07 16.96 7.83
N ASN A 239 -3.92 16.79 7.17
CA ASN A 239 -3.59 17.40 5.87
C ASN A 239 -3.56 18.95 5.89
N ALA A 240 -3.36 19.58 7.05
CA ALA A 240 -3.27 21.03 7.14
C ALA A 240 -2.18 21.58 6.20
N THR A 241 -2.51 22.66 5.49
CA THR A 241 -1.58 23.34 4.61
C THR A 241 -0.54 24.10 5.45
N ILE A 242 0.74 23.94 5.11
CA ILE A 242 1.84 24.70 5.72
C ILE A 242 2.42 25.62 4.66
N TYR A 243 2.57 26.90 5.00
CA TYR A 243 3.15 27.90 4.10
C TYR A 243 4.66 27.71 3.93
N SER A 244 5.16 28.06 2.75
CA SER A 244 6.56 27.86 2.37
C SER A 244 7.56 28.74 3.13
N ASP A 245 7.09 29.81 3.76
CA ASP A 245 7.87 30.74 4.59
C ASP A 245 8.00 30.30 6.05
N HIS A 246 7.42 29.15 6.42
CA HIS A 246 7.52 28.61 7.77
C HIS A 246 9.00 28.47 8.19
N PRO A 247 9.42 29.02 9.34
CA PRO A 247 10.84 29.14 9.69
C PRO A 247 11.55 27.78 9.79
N ASP A 248 10.85 26.75 10.28
CA ASP A 248 11.40 25.39 10.34
C ASP A 248 11.61 24.77 8.94
N LEU A 249 10.77 25.12 7.96
CA LEU A 249 10.95 24.66 6.57
C LEU A 249 12.12 25.37 5.90
N THR A 250 12.29 26.68 6.14
CA THR A 250 13.44 27.45 5.64
C THR A 250 14.76 26.88 6.15
N ARG A 251 14.82 26.48 7.43
CA ARG A 251 16.00 25.80 7.99
C ARG A 251 16.27 24.44 7.35
N LEU A 252 15.22 23.63 7.15
CA LEU A 252 15.35 22.35 6.45
C LEU A 252 15.83 22.56 5.01
N ALA A 253 15.25 23.51 4.28
CA ALA A 253 15.63 23.84 2.91
C ALA A 253 17.11 24.22 2.81
N HIS A 254 17.59 25.09 3.70
CA HIS A 254 18.99 25.48 3.79
C HIS A 254 19.90 24.28 4.09
N ALA A 255 19.54 23.42 5.05
CA ALA A 255 20.31 22.24 5.41
C ALA A 255 20.34 21.16 4.32
N LEU A 256 19.36 21.18 3.40
CA LEU A 256 19.31 20.36 2.19
C LEU A 256 19.98 21.02 0.97
N GLY A 257 20.52 22.24 1.12
CA GLY A 257 21.16 22.98 0.04
C GLY A 257 20.19 23.54 -1.03
N MET A 258 18.90 23.63 -0.71
CA MET A 258 17.91 24.23 -1.60
C MET A 258 18.16 25.74 -1.70
N ARG A 259 18.25 26.26 -2.93
CA ARG A 259 18.35 27.71 -3.15
C ARG A 259 16.96 28.33 -3.07
N PRO A 260 16.78 29.48 -2.38
CA PRO A 260 15.53 30.22 -2.45
C PRO A 260 15.27 30.57 -3.92
N GLY A 261 14.11 30.19 -4.44
CA GLY A 261 13.71 30.56 -5.80
C GLY A 261 13.67 32.08 -5.89
N SER A 262 14.28 32.66 -6.92
CA SER A 262 14.14 34.09 -7.20
C SER A 262 12.66 34.44 -7.31
N PRO A 263 12.17 35.51 -6.64
CA PRO A 263 10.78 35.92 -6.79
C PRO A 263 10.50 36.19 -8.28
N PRO A 264 9.29 35.85 -8.78
CA PRO A 264 8.92 36.19 -10.15
C PRO A 264 9.04 37.72 -10.33
N PRO A 265 9.53 38.20 -11.49
CA PRO A 265 9.61 39.63 -11.73
C PRO A 265 8.20 40.23 -11.61
N PRO A 266 8.05 41.42 -10.97
CA PRO A 266 6.75 42.04 -10.84
C PRO A 266 6.15 42.30 -12.23
N PRO A 267 4.83 42.13 -12.42
CA PRO A 267 4.17 42.44 -13.68
C PRO A 267 4.41 43.93 -14.03
N PRO A 268 4.55 44.28 -15.31
CA PRO A 268 4.73 45.68 -15.71
C PRO A 268 3.53 46.50 -15.24
N MET A 269 3.77 47.48 -14.38
CA MET A 269 2.73 48.36 -13.87
C MET A 269 2.19 49.25 -14.99
N SER A 270 0.88 49.15 -15.27
CA SER A 270 0.17 50.17 -16.04
C SER A 270 -0.13 51.39 -15.15
N GLY A 271 -0.09 52.59 -15.72
CA GLY A 271 -0.22 53.87 -14.98
C GLY A 271 -1.50 54.02 -14.14
N ALA A 272 -2.50 53.17 -14.34
CA ALA A 272 -3.73 53.13 -13.55
C ALA A 272 -3.53 52.57 -12.12
N ALA A 273 -2.51 51.75 -11.87
CA ALA A 273 -2.25 51.14 -10.56
C ALA A 273 -1.59 52.11 -9.56
N LEU A 274 -0.88 53.14 -10.04
CA LEU A 274 -0.24 54.15 -9.17
C LEU A 274 -1.28 55.11 -8.54
N ALA A 275 -2.39 55.37 -9.24
CA ALA A 275 -3.46 56.26 -8.76
C ALA A 275 -4.34 55.62 -7.67
N LEU A 276 -4.45 54.28 -7.64
CA LEU A 276 -5.20 53.57 -6.60
C LEU A 276 -4.37 53.41 -5.30
N ALA A 277 -3.05 53.21 -5.41
CA ALA A 277 -2.16 53.07 -4.26
C ALA A 277 -2.01 54.38 -3.44
N ALA A 278 -2.08 55.54 -4.10
CA ALA A 278 -2.03 56.85 -3.43
C ALA A 278 -3.30 57.16 -2.60
N ARG A 279 -4.44 56.51 -2.88
CA ARG A 279 -5.70 56.71 -2.12
C ARG A 279 -5.86 55.77 -0.92
N GLN A 280 -5.18 54.63 -0.88
CA GLN A 280 -5.27 53.68 0.25
C GLN A 280 -4.32 54.01 1.41
N PHE A 281 -3.34 54.89 1.22
CA PHE A 281 -2.43 55.32 2.30
C PHE A 281 -3.03 56.38 3.26
N CYS A 282 -4.20 56.93 2.95
CA CYS A 282 -4.83 57.99 3.76
C CYS A 282 -5.87 57.52 4.80
N GLN A 283 -6.13 56.22 4.96
CA GLN A 283 -7.17 55.72 5.89
C GLN A 283 -6.69 54.86 7.07
N CYS A 284 -5.39 54.55 7.20
CA CYS A 284 -4.88 53.76 8.34
C CYS A 284 -4.25 54.57 9.48
N LEU A 285 -4.30 55.92 9.46
CA LEU A 285 -3.78 56.77 10.55
C LEU A 285 -4.83 57.22 11.58
N ARG A 286 -6.06 56.69 11.55
CA ARG A 286 -7.16 57.11 12.47
C ARG A 286 -7.56 56.09 13.56
N CYS A 287 -6.80 55.02 13.76
CA CYS A 287 -7.11 54.01 14.80
C CYS A 287 -5.96 53.72 15.79
N MET A 288 -4.91 54.55 15.86
CA MET A 288 -3.94 54.44 16.96
C MET A 288 -4.37 55.34 18.13
N PRO A 289 -4.43 54.82 19.38
CA PRO A 289 -4.49 55.67 20.57
C PRO A 289 -3.13 56.37 20.78
N PRO A 290 -3.10 57.60 21.34
CA PRO A 290 -1.86 58.30 21.60
C PRO A 290 -1.04 57.64 22.74
N PRO A 291 0.29 57.82 22.76
CA PRO A 291 1.15 57.34 23.83
C PRO A 291 0.86 58.12 25.12
N ASN A 292 0.53 57.42 26.20
CA ASN A 292 0.50 57.99 27.53
C ASN A 292 1.94 58.18 28.03
N GLU A 293 2.40 59.43 28.00
CA GLU A 293 3.52 59.90 28.79
C GLU A 293 3.08 60.12 30.25
N GLY A 294 3.88 59.58 31.18
CA GLY A 294 3.95 60.05 32.56
C GLY A 294 3.05 59.34 33.56
N PHE A 295 3.65 58.56 34.47
CA PHE A 295 3.76 59.01 35.87
C PHE A 295 4.75 58.13 36.63
N LEU A 296 5.85 58.77 37.01
CA LEU A 296 6.68 58.39 38.16
C LEU A 296 5.81 58.24 39.41
N ARG A 297 5.91 57.11 40.10
CA ARG A 297 5.81 57.12 41.56
C ARG A 297 6.69 56.04 42.19
N VAL A 298 7.79 56.56 42.75
CA VAL A 298 8.61 56.02 43.81
C VAL A 298 7.73 55.45 44.93
N SER A 299 8.05 54.23 45.38
CA SER A 299 7.90 53.84 46.79
C SER A 299 8.91 52.77 47.16
N LEU A 300 9.88 53.23 47.94
CA LEU A 300 10.86 52.49 48.73
C LEU A 300 10.23 51.33 49.50
N HIS A 301 10.84 50.14 49.45
CA HIS A 301 10.87 49.27 50.63
C HIS A 301 12.26 48.70 50.90
N ARG A 302 12.65 48.93 52.15
CA ARG A 302 13.94 48.71 52.81
C ARG A 302 14.30 47.24 52.88
N ARG A 303 15.59 46.98 52.74
CA ARG A 303 16.29 45.85 53.35
C ARG A 303 16.14 45.89 54.88
N ALA A 304 15.86 44.75 55.47
CA ALA A 304 16.40 44.37 56.76
C ALA A 304 16.76 42.88 56.70
N ALA A 305 18.01 42.59 57.01
CA ALA A 305 18.55 41.30 57.45
C ALA A 305 19.30 41.62 58.76
N PRO A 306 19.85 40.64 59.49
CA PRO A 306 19.34 39.35 59.95
C PRO A 306 19.27 39.32 61.50
N LEU A 307 18.73 38.23 62.07
CA LEU A 307 19.19 37.53 63.28
C LEU A 307 18.52 36.15 63.32
#